data_AF-A0A7V5VB06-F1
#
_entry.id   AF-A0A7V5VB06-F1
#
_cell.length_a   1.000
_cell.length_b   1.000
_cell.length_c   1.000
_cell.angle_alpha   90.00
_cell.angle_beta   90.00
_cell.angle_gamma   90.00
#
_symmetry.space_group_name_H-M   'P 1'
#
loop_
_entity.id
_entity.type
_entity.pdbx_description
1 polymer ?
#
loop_
_entity_poly.entity_id
_entity_poly.type
_entity_poly.pdbx_seq_one_letter_code
_entity_poly.pdbx_strand_id
1 'polypeptide(L)'
;MKKFPSSLETSSEEFRSRKNRMLDLLTTLKTREKEVRQHYSEKALEKLRKRGKYPVREKIAKVLDPGTAFHEVGLFAAYDMYDDIPGGYPSAGTVIGVGTVSGRKAVIMANDPLVKSGAWVEMTCKKNLRAQELAMENRLPVIYMVDSAGVNLERQAEIFPDREHFGRIFRNNARMAAMGIPQISCVFGFCVAGGAYLPGMSSDLAMITEHSSMFLAGPFLVKAALGQEVDMETLGGATMHNHISGVADYQFDSEDEALQWIRDQMAAIGPAPETPFDRTSAEAPAYDPDELLGILPHSSSGTYDVREIIARMVDGSRLEEYKPHYGRTIVTAFARLGGFTVGIVANQGQAVKKEMPPDHLGRPQPPQIQMGNVIYSDSANKATHFIMLCNERRIPLIFLH
;
A
#
# COMPACT_ATOMS: atom_id res chain seq x y z
N MET A 1 -25.69 10.97 15.26
CA MET A 1 -25.88 10.24 13.99
C MET A 1 -26.90 9.14 14.23
N LYS A 2 -27.83 8.92 13.28
CA LYS A 2 -28.91 7.94 13.43
C LYS A 2 -28.56 6.65 12.69
N LYS A 3 -29.03 5.50 13.20
CA LYS A 3 -28.91 4.23 12.48
C LYS A 3 -29.68 4.34 11.16
N PHE A 4 -29.03 3.98 10.06
CA PHE A 4 -29.66 3.94 8.75
C PHE A 4 -30.73 2.83 8.71
N PRO A 5 -31.98 3.11 8.31
CA PRO A 5 -33.01 2.09 8.16
C PRO A 5 -32.80 1.35 6.82
N SER A 6 -32.17 0.17 6.85
CA SER A 6 -31.92 -0.62 5.64
C SER A 6 -33.23 -1.12 5.05
N SER A 7 -33.31 -1.09 3.72
CA SER A 7 -34.40 -1.64 2.91
C SER A 7 -33.95 -2.82 2.05
N LEU A 8 -32.73 -3.33 2.29
CA LEU A 8 -32.14 -4.38 1.48
C LEU A 8 -32.85 -5.73 1.70
N GLU A 9 -33.39 -6.29 0.62
CA GLU A 9 -34.05 -7.60 0.64
C GLU A 9 -33.05 -8.73 0.34
N THR A 10 -32.39 -9.23 1.37
CA THR A 10 -31.36 -10.29 1.26
C THR A 10 -31.91 -11.65 0.81
N SER A 11 -33.23 -11.86 0.90
CA SER A 11 -33.91 -13.05 0.41
C SER A 11 -34.28 -13.02 -1.08
N SER A 12 -34.14 -11.87 -1.73
CA SER A 12 -34.52 -11.70 -3.14
C SER A 12 -33.62 -12.53 -4.08
N GLU A 13 -34.18 -12.96 -5.21
CA GLU A 13 -33.42 -13.67 -6.25
C GLU A 13 -32.30 -12.80 -6.82
N GLU A 14 -32.57 -11.50 -6.99
CA GLU A 14 -31.60 -10.52 -7.46
C GLU A 14 -30.39 -10.41 -6.53
N PHE A 15 -30.62 -10.27 -5.22
CA PHE A 15 -29.53 -10.21 -4.23
C PHE A 15 -28.67 -11.49 -4.24
N ARG A 16 -29.31 -12.66 -4.27
CA ARG A 16 -28.59 -13.95 -4.31
C ARG A 16 -27.76 -14.09 -5.59
N SER A 17 -28.31 -13.66 -6.73
CA SER A 17 -27.58 -13.63 -8.00
C SER A 17 -26.35 -12.74 -7.93
N ARG A 18 -26.49 -11.50 -7.43
CA ARG A 18 -25.38 -10.55 -7.21
C ARG A 18 -24.31 -11.14 -6.29
N LYS A 19 -24.73 -11.71 -5.16
CA LYS A 19 -23.85 -12.37 -4.18
C LYS A 19 -23.05 -13.52 -4.79
N ASN A 20 -23.69 -14.42 -5.53
CA ASN A 20 -23.01 -15.55 -6.15
C ASN A 20 -21.94 -15.09 -7.14
N ARG A 21 -22.25 -14.11 -8.00
CA ARG A 21 -21.27 -13.56 -8.93
C ARG A 21 -20.07 -12.93 -8.21
N MET A 22 -20.31 -12.18 -7.14
CA MET A 22 -19.22 -11.59 -6.36
C MET A 22 -18.33 -12.67 -5.72
N LEU A 23 -18.92 -13.75 -5.22
CA LEU A 23 -18.18 -14.90 -4.68
C LEU A 23 -17.31 -15.59 -5.75
N ASP A 24 -17.79 -15.72 -6.99
CA ASP A 24 -16.99 -16.25 -8.11
C ASP A 24 -15.78 -15.35 -8.43
N LEU A 25 -15.99 -14.02 -8.43
CA LEU A 25 -14.92 -13.04 -8.64
C LEU A 25 -13.89 -13.09 -7.51
N LEU A 26 -14.34 -13.18 -6.25
CA LEU A 26 -13.46 -13.33 -5.09
C LEU A 26 -12.68 -14.65 -5.13
N THR A 27 -13.30 -15.72 -5.60
CA THR A 27 -12.61 -17.01 -5.80
C THR A 27 -11.52 -16.88 -6.85
N THR A 28 -11.81 -16.23 -7.98
CA THR A 28 -10.82 -15.92 -9.01
C THR A 28 -9.67 -15.08 -8.46
N LEU A 29 -9.98 -14.04 -7.69
CA LEU A 29 -9.00 -13.17 -7.06
C LEU A 29 -8.08 -13.94 -6.10
N LYS A 30 -8.65 -14.81 -5.25
CA LYS A 30 -7.90 -15.66 -4.30
C LYS A 30 -6.98 -16.65 -5.01
N THR A 31 -7.41 -17.23 -6.13
CA THR A 31 -6.56 -18.12 -6.95
C THR A 31 -5.35 -17.35 -7.47
N ARG A 32 -5.56 -16.19 -8.08
CA ARG A 32 -4.47 -15.34 -8.60
C ARG A 32 -3.54 -14.83 -7.49
N GLU A 33 -4.10 -14.47 -6.33
CA GLU A 33 -3.30 -14.09 -5.16
C GLU A 33 -2.36 -15.23 -4.74
N LYS A 34 -2.87 -16.47 -4.69
CA LYS A 34 -2.05 -17.64 -4.36
C LYS A 34 -0.93 -17.83 -5.38
N GLU A 35 -1.21 -17.73 -6.67
CA GLU A 35 -0.22 -17.82 -7.75
C GLU A 35 0.90 -16.78 -7.58
N VAL A 36 0.56 -15.52 -7.34
CA VAL A 36 1.54 -14.43 -7.15
C VAL A 36 2.38 -14.64 -5.90
N ARG A 37 1.75 -15.06 -4.79
CA ARG A 37 2.47 -15.32 -3.52
C ARG A 37 3.39 -16.53 -3.59
N GLN A 38 3.06 -17.52 -4.44
CA GLN A 38 3.77 -18.79 -4.57
C GLN A 38 4.43 -18.94 -5.95
N HIS A 39 4.96 -17.85 -6.51
CA HIS A 39 5.52 -17.82 -7.86
C HIS A 39 6.85 -18.59 -8.04
N TYR A 40 7.49 -19.00 -6.94
CA TYR A 40 8.81 -19.64 -6.95
C TYR A 40 8.72 -21.17 -7.01
N SER A 41 9.73 -21.81 -7.60
CA SER A 41 9.86 -23.27 -7.58
C SER A 41 10.40 -23.78 -6.25
N GLU A 42 10.06 -25.02 -5.87
CA GLU A 42 10.58 -25.67 -4.65
C GLU A 42 12.11 -25.71 -4.63
N LYS A 43 12.75 -25.95 -5.79
CA LYS A 43 14.21 -25.95 -5.92
C LYS A 43 14.84 -24.59 -5.61
N ALA A 44 14.20 -23.50 -6.06
CA ALA A 44 14.69 -22.15 -5.76
C ALA A 44 14.53 -21.82 -4.27
N LEU A 45 13.39 -22.22 -3.68
CA LEU A 45 13.13 -22.07 -2.25
C LEU A 45 14.13 -22.86 -1.40
N GLU A 46 14.40 -24.12 -1.73
CA GLU A 46 15.38 -24.95 -1.02
C GLU A 46 16.79 -24.35 -1.10
N LYS A 47 17.18 -23.84 -2.27
CA LYS A 47 18.47 -23.15 -2.45
C LYS A 47 18.57 -21.89 -1.61
N LEU A 48 17.49 -21.12 -1.49
CA LEU A 48 17.44 -19.94 -0.62
C LEU A 48 17.60 -20.34 0.86
N ARG A 49 16.85 -21.33 1.31
CA ARG A 49 16.89 -21.83 2.70
C ARG A 49 18.24 -22.44 3.08
N LYS A 50 18.91 -23.14 2.16
CA LYS A 50 20.29 -23.66 2.36
C LYS A 50 21.32 -22.57 2.64
N ARG A 51 21.02 -21.31 2.29
CA ARG A 51 21.86 -20.14 2.60
C ARG A 51 21.44 -19.44 3.90
N GLY A 52 20.57 -20.06 4.70
CA GLY A 52 20.04 -19.46 5.93
C GLY A 52 19.04 -18.32 5.71
N LYS A 53 18.46 -18.18 4.50
CA LYS A 53 17.60 -17.06 4.14
C LYS A 53 16.12 -17.42 4.06
N TYR A 54 15.27 -16.46 4.41
CA TYR A 54 13.82 -16.56 4.35
C TYR A 54 13.25 -15.97 3.06
N PRO A 55 12.19 -16.57 2.48
CA PRO A 55 11.35 -15.91 1.49
C PRO A 55 10.84 -14.57 2.02
N VAL A 56 10.71 -13.58 1.13
CA VAL A 56 10.45 -12.19 1.49
C VAL A 56 9.23 -12.00 2.41
N ARG A 57 8.13 -12.72 2.18
CA ARG A 57 6.91 -12.61 3.02
C ARG A 57 7.05 -13.30 4.37
N GLU A 58 7.85 -14.38 4.44
CA GLU A 58 8.18 -15.06 5.69
C GLU A 58 9.09 -14.17 6.55
N LYS A 59 10.05 -13.49 5.91
CA LYS A 59 10.91 -12.45 6.51
C LYS A 59 10.11 -11.28 7.09
N ILE A 60 9.17 -10.73 6.32
CA ILE A 60 8.26 -9.68 6.81
C ILE A 60 7.45 -10.20 8.00
N ALA A 61 6.86 -11.40 7.92
CA ALA A 61 6.06 -11.95 9.00
C ALA A 61 6.83 -12.07 10.34
N LYS A 62 8.14 -12.34 10.28
CA LYS A 62 9.01 -12.43 11.45
C LYS A 62 9.29 -11.09 12.14
N VAL A 63 9.29 -9.97 11.40
CA VAL A 63 9.52 -8.65 12.01
C VAL A 63 8.23 -8.07 12.63
N LEU A 64 7.07 -8.49 12.14
CA LEU A 64 5.77 -7.98 12.58
C LEU A 64 5.43 -8.43 14.00
N ASP A 65 4.66 -7.61 14.71
CA ASP A 65 4.12 -7.98 16.00
C ASP A 65 3.05 -9.07 15.88
N PRO A 66 3.09 -10.11 16.74
CA PRO A 66 2.12 -11.18 16.73
C PRO A 66 0.67 -10.67 16.83
N GLY A 67 -0.21 -11.24 16.00
CA GLY A 67 -1.64 -10.90 15.98
C GLY A 67 -1.97 -9.57 15.27
N THR A 68 -0.98 -8.87 14.72
CA THR A 68 -1.22 -7.65 13.94
C THR A 68 -1.33 -7.95 12.44
N ALA A 69 -2.10 -7.14 11.73
CA ALA A 69 -2.26 -7.27 10.29
C ALA A 69 -1.10 -6.62 9.53
N PHE A 70 -0.74 -7.22 8.39
CA PHE A 70 0.10 -6.59 7.37
C PHE A 70 -0.75 -6.15 6.19
N HIS A 71 -0.80 -4.84 5.94
CA HIS A 71 -1.48 -4.27 4.80
C HIS A 71 -0.53 -4.21 3.61
N GLU A 72 -0.42 -5.32 2.89
CA GLU A 72 0.39 -5.40 1.66
C GLU A 72 -0.20 -4.49 0.56
N VAL A 73 0.66 -3.69 -0.07
CA VAL A 73 0.27 -2.76 -1.15
C VAL A 73 0.87 -3.23 -2.47
N GLY A 74 0.03 -3.30 -3.51
CA GLY A 74 0.46 -3.67 -4.85
C GLY A 74 0.87 -5.14 -5.00
N LEU A 75 0.11 -6.06 -4.39
CA LEU A 75 0.30 -7.52 -4.57
C LEU A 75 0.37 -7.90 -6.05
N PHE A 76 -0.57 -7.41 -6.86
CA PHE A 76 -0.66 -7.62 -8.31
C PHE A 76 0.15 -6.61 -9.14
N ALA A 77 1.09 -5.86 -8.54
CA ALA A 77 1.96 -4.99 -9.32
C ALA A 77 2.74 -5.82 -10.34
N ALA A 78 2.78 -5.35 -11.59
CA ALA A 78 3.35 -6.04 -12.74
C ALA A 78 2.73 -7.42 -13.08
N TYR A 79 1.51 -7.71 -12.62
CA TYR A 79 0.75 -8.87 -13.07
C TYR A 79 0.41 -8.73 -14.56
N ASP A 80 0.63 -9.77 -15.35
CA ASP A 80 0.49 -9.78 -16.82
C ASP A 80 1.28 -8.65 -17.52
N MET A 81 2.43 -8.27 -16.95
CA MET A 81 3.41 -7.39 -17.57
C MET A 81 4.72 -8.14 -17.80
N TYR A 82 5.52 -7.67 -18.77
CA TYR A 82 6.85 -8.23 -19.11
C TYR A 82 6.80 -9.68 -19.63
N ASP A 83 5.91 -9.95 -20.60
CA ASP A 83 5.76 -11.27 -21.23
C ASP A 83 7.05 -11.78 -21.89
N ASP A 84 7.97 -10.88 -22.24
CA ASP A 84 9.31 -11.18 -22.76
C ASP A 84 10.27 -11.74 -21.69
N ILE A 85 9.92 -11.62 -20.40
CA ILE A 85 10.75 -12.05 -19.28
C ILE A 85 10.16 -13.34 -18.69
N PRO A 86 10.82 -14.50 -18.81
CA PRO A 86 10.28 -15.77 -18.32
C PRO A 86 9.94 -15.72 -16.82
N GLY A 87 8.69 -16.03 -16.46
CA GLY A 87 8.20 -15.96 -15.07
C GLY A 87 7.85 -14.54 -14.59
N GLY A 88 7.98 -13.52 -15.44
CA GLY A 88 7.57 -12.15 -15.19
C GLY A 88 8.24 -11.52 -13.97
N TYR A 89 7.52 -10.56 -13.36
CA TYR A 89 7.88 -9.89 -12.12
C TYR A 89 6.71 -9.91 -11.12
N PRO A 90 6.41 -11.06 -10.48
CA PRO A 90 5.36 -11.16 -9.48
C PRO A 90 5.53 -10.10 -8.39
N SER A 91 4.46 -9.37 -8.08
CA SER A 91 4.48 -8.23 -7.15
C SER A 91 5.54 -7.17 -7.49
N ALA A 92 5.95 -7.05 -8.76
CA ALA A 92 7.05 -6.23 -9.22
C ALA A 92 8.41 -6.52 -8.55
N GLY A 93 8.65 -7.76 -8.08
CA GLY A 93 9.91 -8.17 -7.46
C GLY A 93 10.20 -7.57 -6.08
N THR A 94 9.20 -6.95 -5.45
CA THR A 94 9.30 -6.37 -4.10
C THR A 94 7.98 -6.49 -3.36
N VAL A 95 8.02 -6.69 -2.05
CA VAL A 95 6.85 -6.64 -1.18
C VAL A 95 6.92 -5.36 -0.37
N ILE A 96 5.87 -4.54 -0.50
CA ILE A 96 5.72 -3.32 0.31
C ILE A 96 4.42 -3.41 1.11
N GLY A 97 4.37 -2.71 2.23
CA GLY A 97 3.13 -2.58 2.98
C GLY A 97 3.31 -1.85 4.30
N VAL A 98 2.21 -1.71 5.03
CA VAL A 98 2.20 -1.15 6.38
C VAL A 98 1.95 -2.26 7.38
N GLY A 99 2.81 -2.37 8.37
CA GLY A 99 2.70 -3.35 9.45
C GLY A 99 3.03 -2.74 10.80
N THR A 100 2.73 -3.48 11.87
CA THR A 100 3.09 -3.07 13.24
C THR A 100 4.37 -3.80 13.66
N VAL A 101 5.38 -3.06 14.08
CA VAL A 101 6.67 -3.55 14.56
C VAL A 101 6.97 -2.84 15.87
N SER A 102 7.12 -3.60 16.96
CA SER A 102 7.39 -3.08 18.29
C SER A 102 6.40 -1.99 18.74
N GLY A 103 5.10 -2.25 18.52
CA GLY A 103 3.97 -1.38 18.87
C GLY A 103 3.75 -0.20 17.92
N ARG A 104 4.53 -0.08 16.85
CA ARG A 104 4.52 1.08 15.94
C ARG A 104 4.22 0.68 14.51
N LYS A 105 3.42 1.49 13.81
CA LYS A 105 3.22 1.32 12.37
C LYS A 105 4.47 1.74 11.61
N ALA A 106 4.94 0.90 10.69
CA ALA A 106 6.04 1.18 9.79
C ALA A 106 5.66 0.81 8.35
N VAL A 107 6.21 1.55 7.40
CA VAL A 107 6.24 1.11 6.01
C VAL A 107 7.41 0.14 5.86
N ILE A 108 7.14 -1.06 5.36
CA ILE A 108 8.15 -2.08 5.10
C ILE A 108 8.32 -2.19 3.59
N MET A 109 9.56 -2.21 3.13
CA MET A 109 9.96 -2.41 1.73
C MET A 109 10.98 -3.53 1.68
N ALA A 110 10.64 -4.66 1.09
CA ALA A 110 11.49 -5.83 1.07
C ALA A 110 11.62 -6.40 -0.35
N ASN A 111 12.87 -6.50 -0.84
CA ASN A 111 13.11 -7.10 -2.14
C ASN A 111 12.85 -8.61 -2.11
N ASP A 112 12.34 -9.15 -3.22
CA ASP A 112 12.16 -10.59 -3.36
C ASP A 112 13.35 -11.20 -4.14
N PRO A 113 14.30 -11.88 -3.47
CA PRO A 113 15.43 -12.49 -4.17
C PRO A 113 15.04 -13.66 -5.08
N LEU A 114 13.82 -14.21 -4.95
CA LEU A 114 13.32 -15.27 -5.81
C LEU A 114 12.76 -14.72 -7.13
N VAL A 115 12.49 -13.41 -7.21
CA VAL A 115 12.13 -12.72 -8.45
C VAL A 115 13.38 -12.07 -9.05
N LYS A 116 14.02 -12.77 -9.99
CA LYS A 116 15.18 -12.23 -10.73
C LYS A 116 16.30 -11.70 -9.84
N SER A 117 16.57 -12.38 -8.71
CA SER A 117 17.56 -11.93 -7.72
C SER A 117 17.27 -10.52 -7.17
N GLY A 118 15.99 -10.16 -7.07
CA GLY A 118 15.53 -8.85 -6.61
C GLY A 118 15.86 -7.71 -7.57
N ALA A 119 16.19 -7.98 -8.83
CA ALA A 119 16.46 -6.94 -9.83
C ALA A 119 15.25 -6.02 -10.03
N TRP A 120 15.48 -4.75 -10.36
CA TRP A 120 14.41 -3.77 -10.53
C TRP A 120 14.02 -3.63 -12.00
N VAL A 121 12.71 -3.59 -12.24
CA VAL A 121 12.07 -3.05 -13.46
C VAL A 121 11.38 -1.72 -13.16
N GLU A 122 10.83 -1.05 -14.18
CA GLU A 122 10.09 0.22 -14.02
C GLU A 122 9.03 0.11 -12.90
N MET A 123 8.24 -0.96 -12.93
CA MET A 123 7.19 -1.18 -11.94
C MET A 123 7.73 -1.44 -10.53
N THR A 124 8.94 -2.01 -10.40
CA THR A 124 9.62 -2.12 -9.10
C THR A 124 9.95 -0.74 -8.57
N CYS A 125 10.51 0.14 -9.41
CA CYS A 125 10.84 1.51 -9.03
C CYS A 125 9.59 2.28 -8.59
N LYS A 126 8.54 2.26 -9.42
CA LYS A 126 7.26 2.92 -9.13
C LYS A 126 6.61 2.42 -7.84
N LYS A 127 6.64 1.10 -7.59
CA LYS A 127 6.12 0.51 -6.37
C LYS A 127 6.91 0.95 -5.14
N ASN A 128 8.24 0.95 -5.20
CA ASN A 128 9.07 1.42 -4.09
C ASN A 128 8.88 2.92 -3.82
N LEU A 129 8.73 3.75 -4.85
CA LEU A 129 8.40 5.17 -4.68
C LEU A 129 7.05 5.36 -4.00
N ARG A 130 6.04 4.54 -4.36
CA ARG A 130 4.74 4.58 -3.68
C ARG A 130 4.84 4.25 -2.19
N ALA A 131 5.73 3.34 -1.79
CA ALA A 131 5.97 3.05 -0.39
C ALA A 131 6.56 4.26 0.36
N GLN A 132 7.52 4.97 -0.25
CA GLN A 132 8.07 6.19 0.34
C GLN A 132 7.03 7.32 0.43
N GLU A 133 6.14 7.46 -0.55
CA GLU A 133 5.01 8.39 -0.47
C GLU A 133 4.11 8.07 0.72
N LEU A 134 3.76 6.79 0.93
CA LEU A 134 2.99 6.36 2.10
C LEU A 134 3.70 6.75 3.40
N ALA A 135 5.02 6.55 3.48
CA ALA A 135 5.81 6.93 4.65
C ALA A 135 5.81 8.44 4.88
N MET A 136 6.05 9.23 3.84
CA MET A 136 6.10 10.69 3.91
C MET A 136 4.75 11.31 4.25
N GLU A 137 3.67 10.89 3.57
CA GLU A 137 2.31 11.42 3.77
C GLU A 137 1.75 11.10 5.15
N ASN A 138 2.13 9.94 5.72
CA ASN A 138 1.61 9.47 7.02
C ASN A 138 2.63 9.57 8.17
N ARG A 139 3.84 10.11 7.90
CA ARG A 139 4.96 10.20 8.86
C ARG A 139 5.28 8.88 9.55
N LEU A 140 5.35 7.80 8.77
CA LEU A 140 5.67 6.46 9.27
C LEU A 140 7.17 6.16 9.09
N PRO A 141 7.86 5.58 10.09
CA PRO A 141 9.19 5.02 9.91
C PRO A 141 9.24 4.03 8.74
N VAL A 142 10.39 3.94 8.09
CA VAL A 142 10.61 3.03 6.96
C VAL A 142 11.61 1.95 7.33
N ILE A 143 11.26 0.71 7.02
CA ILE A 143 12.14 -0.46 7.13
C ILE A 143 12.47 -0.93 5.72
N TYR A 144 13.74 -0.89 5.34
CA TYR A 144 14.22 -1.42 4.07
C TYR A 144 14.94 -2.76 4.30
N MET A 145 14.39 -3.84 3.75
CA MET A 145 15.02 -5.17 3.72
C MET A 145 15.61 -5.39 2.32
N VAL A 146 16.89 -5.06 2.19
CA VAL A 146 17.57 -4.95 0.89
C VAL A 146 18.15 -6.30 0.47
N ASP A 147 17.77 -6.77 -0.71
CA ASP A 147 18.27 -8.01 -1.33
C ASP A 147 18.05 -7.95 -2.84
N SER A 148 18.86 -7.12 -3.51
CA SER A 148 18.66 -6.74 -4.91
C SER A 148 19.96 -6.75 -5.70
N ALA A 149 19.95 -7.43 -6.84
CA ALA A 149 21.03 -7.43 -7.82
C ALA A 149 21.17 -6.09 -8.59
N GLY A 150 20.36 -5.07 -8.30
CA GLY A 150 20.37 -3.77 -8.95
C GLY A 150 19.29 -3.64 -10.04
N VAL A 151 19.55 -2.83 -11.06
CA VAL A 151 18.59 -2.55 -12.15
C VAL A 151 18.67 -3.64 -13.22
N ASN A 152 17.53 -4.02 -13.79
CA ASN A 152 17.51 -4.82 -15.02
C ASN A 152 18.06 -3.97 -16.18
N LEU A 153 19.28 -4.30 -16.62
CA LEU A 153 20.02 -3.51 -17.61
C LEU A 153 19.32 -3.43 -18.97
N GLU A 154 18.56 -4.45 -19.36
CA GLU A 154 17.77 -4.43 -20.61
C GLU A 154 16.66 -3.38 -20.58
N ARG A 155 16.23 -2.98 -19.38
CA ARG A 155 15.17 -1.99 -19.12
C ARG A 155 15.69 -0.69 -18.52
N GLN A 156 17.01 -0.46 -18.51
CA GLN A 156 17.62 0.65 -17.77
C GLN A 156 17.04 2.03 -18.12
N ALA A 157 16.66 2.26 -19.39
CA ALA A 157 16.15 3.54 -19.85
C ALA A 157 14.81 3.92 -19.20
N GLU A 158 14.02 2.92 -18.79
CA GLU A 158 12.74 3.06 -18.11
C GLU A 158 12.91 3.20 -16.58
N ILE A 159 14.14 3.13 -16.06
CA ILE A 159 14.39 2.97 -14.62
C ILE A 159 15.42 3.97 -14.09
N PHE A 160 16.32 4.47 -14.93
CA PHE A 160 17.46 5.27 -14.49
C PHE A 160 17.31 6.80 -14.70
N PRO A 161 16.97 7.31 -15.90
CA PRO A 161 17.25 8.71 -16.23
C PRO A 161 16.24 9.77 -15.75
N ASP A 162 14.97 9.43 -15.54
CA ASP A 162 13.90 10.43 -15.38
C ASP A 162 13.66 10.88 -13.91
N ARG A 163 12.86 11.92 -13.72
CA ARG A 163 12.58 12.54 -12.42
C ARG A 163 11.95 11.60 -11.39
N GLU A 164 11.15 10.63 -11.85
CA GLU A 164 10.47 9.63 -11.02
C GLU A 164 11.09 8.22 -11.20
N HIS A 165 12.35 8.17 -11.62
CA HIS A 165 13.14 6.95 -11.73
C HIS A 165 13.99 6.70 -10.48
N PHE A 166 14.87 5.70 -10.52
CA PHE A 166 15.57 5.12 -9.36
C PHE A 166 16.26 6.16 -8.46
N GLY A 167 16.86 7.20 -9.04
CA GLY A 167 17.49 8.29 -8.27
C GLY A 167 16.54 9.05 -7.33
N ARG A 168 15.23 9.01 -7.58
CA ARG A 168 14.21 9.65 -6.75
C ARG A 168 14.10 8.99 -5.37
N ILE A 169 14.42 7.70 -5.26
CA ILE A 169 14.49 6.98 -3.99
C ILE A 169 15.43 7.71 -3.03
N PHE A 170 16.65 8.01 -3.47
CA PHE A 170 17.69 8.66 -2.65
C PHE A 170 17.30 10.08 -2.25
N ARG A 171 16.70 10.83 -3.19
CA ARG A 171 16.14 12.16 -2.89
C ARG A 171 15.07 12.05 -1.79
N ASN A 172 14.19 11.06 -1.88
CA ASN A 172 13.14 10.86 -0.88
C ASN A 172 13.72 10.39 0.45
N ASN A 173 14.78 9.57 0.48
CA ASN A 173 15.50 9.25 1.72
C ASN A 173 16.02 10.52 2.41
N ALA A 174 16.67 11.41 1.66
CA ALA A 174 17.15 12.69 2.21
C ALA A 174 15.98 13.58 2.69
N ARG A 175 14.85 13.59 1.99
CA ARG A 175 13.65 14.34 2.40
C ARG A 175 13.02 13.76 3.66
N MET A 176 12.90 12.45 3.76
CA MET A 176 12.38 11.76 4.95
C MET A 176 13.27 12.01 6.16
N ALA A 177 14.59 11.95 5.99
CA ALA A 177 15.54 12.32 7.04
C ALA A 177 15.32 13.77 7.51
N ALA A 178 15.18 14.73 6.59
CA ALA A 178 14.88 16.13 6.93
C ALA A 178 13.49 16.34 7.59
N MET A 179 12.54 15.42 7.36
CA MET A 179 11.23 15.40 8.03
C MET A 179 11.27 14.74 9.41
N GLY A 180 12.41 14.15 9.80
CA GLY A 180 12.55 13.37 11.03
C GLY A 180 11.88 12.00 10.97
N ILE A 181 11.70 11.43 9.76
CA ILE A 181 11.17 10.08 9.58
C ILE A 181 12.34 9.08 9.62
N PRO A 182 12.41 8.18 10.63
CA PRO A 182 13.49 7.19 10.73
C PRO A 182 13.48 6.22 9.56
N GLN A 183 14.68 5.83 9.13
CA GLN A 183 14.90 4.91 8.01
C GLN A 183 15.87 3.83 8.49
N ILE A 184 15.35 2.63 8.71
CA ILE A 184 16.11 1.50 9.22
C ILE A 184 16.34 0.54 8.05
N SER A 185 17.60 0.34 7.68
CA SER A 185 17.97 -0.54 6.57
C SER A 185 18.72 -1.76 7.06
N CYS A 186 18.42 -2.91 6.45
CA CYS A 186 19.22 -4.11 6.60
C CYS A 186 19.49 -4.74 5.24
N VAL A 187 20.76 -4.97 4.92
CA VAL A 187 21.19 -5.66 3.69
C VAL A 187 21.30 -7.16 3.99
N PHE A 188 20.36 -7.91 3.43
CA PHE A 188 20.28 -9.37 3.55
C PHE A 188 20.95 -10.09 2.39
N GLY A 189 21.42 -9.38 1.37
CA GLY A 189 21.97 -10.01 0.18
C GLY A 189 22.69 -9.01 -0.72
N PHE A 190 22.45 -9.09 -2.03
CA PHE A 190 23.10 -8.18 -2.96
C PHE A 190 22.59 -6.75 -2.78
N CYS A 191 23.49 -5.78 -2.92
CA CYS A 191 23.18 -4.36 -2.89
C CYS A 191 24.15 -3.58 -3.80
N VAL A 192 23.86 -3.58 -5.10
CA VAL A 192 24.85 -3.17 -6.12
C VAL A 192 24.53 -1.82 -6.74
N ALA A 193 25.58 -1.06 -7.03
CA ALA A 193 25.55 0.21 -7.75
C ALA A 193 24.63 1.24 -7.08
N GLY A 194 23.63 1.75 -7.80
CA GLY A 194 22.69 2.69 -7.22
C GLY A 194 21.93 2.10 -6.03
N GLY A 195 21.76 0.78 -5.97
CA GLY A 195 21.13 0.09 -4.84
C GLY A 195 21.83 0.35 -3.51
N ALA A 196 23.16 0.58 -3.53
CA ALA A 196 23.97 0.85 -2.33
C ALA A 196 23.66 2.21 -1.67
N TYR A 197 23.16 3.20 -2.42
CA TYR A 197 22.78 4.49 -1.84
C TYR A 197 21.54 4.41 -0.95
N LEU A 198 20.61 3.49 -1.24
CA LEU A 198 19.38 3.34 -0.45
C LEU A 198 19.68 2.99 1.02
N PRO A 199 20.38 1.88 1.34
CA PRO A 199 20.78 1.59 2.71
C PRO A 199 21.81 2.61 3.23
N GLY A 200 22.79 3.03 2.42
CA GLY A 200 23.84 3.96 2.85
C GLY A 200 23.36 5.38 3.21
N MET A 201 22.12 5.75 2.89
CA MET A 201 21.49 7.03 3.28
C MET A 201 20.44 6.88 4.38
N SER A 202 20.35 5.71 5.00
CA SER A 202 19.42 5.43 6.10
C SER A 202 19.97 5.98 7.42
N SER A 203 19.11 6.11 8.44
CA SER A 203 19.58 6.51 9.78
C SER A 203 20.38 5.41 10.46
N ASP A 204 20.01 4.16 10.19
CA ASP A 204 20.62 2.97 10.73
C ASP A 204 20.79 1.93 9.61
N LEU A 205 21.96 1.31 9.53
CA LEU A 205 22.29 0.29 8.55
C LEU A 205 22.92 -0.94 9.19
N ALA A 206 22.26 -2.08 9.03
CA ALA A 206 22.83 -3.40 9.31
C ALA A 206 23.17 -4.18 8.03
N MET A 207 24.13 -5.08 8.11
CA MET A 207 24.41 -6.08 7.08
C MET A 207 24.50 -7.47 7.68
N ILE A 208 23.99 -8.50 7.01
CA ILE A 208 24.26 -9.89 7.44
C ILE A 208 25.64 -10.33 6.94
N THR A 209 26.40 -11.05 7.75
CA THR A 209 27.65 -11.69 7.33
C THR A 209 27.32 -12.86 6.41
N GLU A 210 28.23 -13.12 5.47
CA GLU A 210 28.05 -14.11 4.42
C GLU A 210 26.84 -13.86 3.50
N HIS A 211 27.03 -14.06 2.19
CA HIS A 211 25.96 -13.91 1.19
C HIS A 211 25.30 -12.52 1.07
N SER A 212 25.78 -11.50 1.80
CA SER A 212 25.47 -10.09 1.58
C SER A 212 26.67 -9.33 1.04
N SER A 213 26.40 -8.28 0.25
CA SER A 213 27.45 -7.38 -0.25
C SER A 213 26.85 -6.07 -0.71
N MET A 214 27.60 -4.99 -0.52
CA MET A 214 27.23 -3.65 -0.93
C MET A 214 28.42 -2.96 -1.62
N PHE A 215 28.22 -2.40 -2.82
CA PHE A 215 29.28 -1.66 -3.52
C PHE A 215 28.73 -0.83 -4.67
N LEU A 216 29.41 0.26 -5.02
CA LEU A 216 29.07 1.08 -6.20
C LEU A 216 29.41 0.39 -7.52
N ALA A 217 30.46 -0.43 -7.53
CA ALA A 217 30.85 -1.25 -8.67
C ALA A 217 31.26 -2.63 -8.15
N GLY A 218 30.67 -3.69 -8.71
CA GLY A 218 30.99 -5.05 -8.28
C GLY A 218 32.32 -5.56 -8.79
N PRO A 219 32.78 -6.72 -8.29
CA PRO A 219 34.09 -7.30 -8.64
C PRO A 219 34.34 -7.41 -10.15
N PHE A 220 33.30 -7.78 -10.92
CA PHE A 220 33.40 -7.86 -12.37
C PHE A 220 33.71 -6.51 -13.01
N LEU A 221 33.05 -5.43 -12.58
CA LEU A 221 33.32 -4.08 -13.08
C LEU A 221 34.70 -3.58 -12.64
N VAL A 222 35.11 -3.86 -11.40
CA VAL A 222 36.44 -3.50 -10.89
C VAL A 222 37.53 -4.16 -11.73
N LYS A 223 37.40 -5.46 -12.01
CA LYS A 223 38.33 -6.18 -12.88
C LYS A 223 38.33 -5.62 -14.30
N ALA A 224 37.17 -5.35 -14.87
CA ALA A 224 37.06 -4.84 -16.24
C ALA A 224 37.66 -3.42 -16.38
N ALA A 225 37.48 -2.56 -15.38
CA ALA A 225 37.92 -1.17 -15.43
C ALA A 225 39.39 -0.99 -15.00
N LEU A 226 39.86 -1.74 -14.01
CA LEU A 226 41.16 -1.52 -13.35
C LEU A 226 42.11 -2.72 -13.45
N GLY A 227 41.65 -3.86 -13.95
CA GLY A 227 42.43 -5.12 -13.97
C GLY A 227 42.63 -5.76 -12.59
N GLN A 228 42.09 -5.17 -11.52
CA GLN A 228 42.22 -5.67 -10.16
C GLN A 228 41.25 -6.84 -9.92
N GLU A 229 41.79 -7.96 -9.47
CA GLU A 229 40.99 -9.07 -8.94
C GLU A 229 40.76 -8.89 -7.44
N VAL A 230 39.50 -8.87 -7.04
CA VAL A 230 39.06 -8.74 -5.65
C VAL A 230 37.78 -9.55 -5.48
N ASP A 231 37.60 -10.22 -4.34
CA ASP A 231 36.37 -10.95 -4.04
C ASP A 231 35.27 -10.03 -3.49
N MET A 232 34.04 -10.55 -3.34
CA MET A 232 32.89 -9.76 -2.86
C MET A 232 33.01 -9.33 -1.40
N GLU A 233 33.57 -10.18 -0.54
CA GLU A 233 33.69 -9.89 0.90
C GLU A 233 34.72 -8.79 1.11
N THR A 234 35.90 -8.94 0.49
CA THR A 234 36.98 -7.94 0.53
C THR A 234 36.59 -6.61 -0.13
N LEU A 235 35.73 -6.63 -1.15
CA LEU A 235 35.32 -5.38 -1.82
C LEU A 235 34.22 -4.63 -1.06
N GLY A 236 33.26 -5.35 -0.49
CA GLY A 236 32.05 -4.74 0.06
C GLY A 236 31.18 -5.68 0.89
N GLY A 237 31.79 -6.65 1.56
CA GLY A 237 31.11 -7.51 2.52
C GLY A 237 30.70 -6.77 3.79
N ALA A 238 29.99 -7.47 4.68
CA ALA A 238 29.57 -6.90 5.97
C ALA A 238 30.77 -6.45 6.81
N THR A 239 31.85 -7.24 6.84
CA THR A 239 33.08 -6.91 7.60
C THR A 239 33.73 -5.64 7.07
N MET A 240 33.82 -5.48 5.75
CA MET A 240 34.38 -4.28 5.12
C MET A 240 33.57 -3.03 5.49
N HIS A 241 32.25 -3.13 5.51
CA HIS A 241 31.39 -1.99 5.80
C HIS A 241 31.26 -1.66 7.28
N ASN A 242 31.36 -2.65 8.16
CA ASN A 242 31.26 -2.44 9.59
C ASN A 242 32.61 -2.11 10.25
N HIS A 243 33.69 -2.82 9.92
CA HIS A 243 34.99 -2.67 10.61
C HIS A 243 35.91 -1.64 9.98
N ILE A 244 35.83 -1.45 8.66
CA ILE A 244 36.83 -0.66 7.91
C ILE A 244 36.25 0.67 7.43
N SER A 245 35.22 0.63 6.58
CA SER A 245 34.68 1.87 5.99
C SER A 245 33.70 2.62 6.89
N GLY A 246 33.05 1.93 7.83
CA GLY A 246 32.04 2.52 8.72
C GLY A 246 30.74 2.92 8.00
N VAL A 247 30.48 2.37 6.81
CA VAL A 247 29.22 2.62 6.09
C VAL A 247 28.05 1.88 6.75
N ALA A 248 28.29 0.66 7.26
CA ALA A 248 27.29 -0.10 8.01
C ALA A 248 27.56 0.00 9.51
N ASP A 249 26.51 0.30 10.28
CA ASP A 249 26.59 0.49 11.73
C ASP A 249 26.64 -0.85 12.48
N TYR A 250 25.98 -1.88 11.93
CA TYR A 250 25.85 -3.20 12.55
C TYR A 250 26.14 -4.34 11.58
N GLN A 251 26.59 -5.47 12.12
CA GLN A 251 26.73 -6.74 11.40
C GLN A 251 26.11 -7.89 12.21
N PHE A 252 25.52 -8.87 11.53
CA PHE A 252 24.84 -10.03 12.15
C PHE A 252 25.12 -11.32 11.41
N ASP A 253 25.18 -12.44 12.11
CA ASP A 253 25.53 -13.74 11.49
C ASP A 253 24.32 -14.47 10.90
N SER A 254 23.10 -13.97 11.13
CA SER A 254 21.87 -14.58 10.62
C SER A 254 20.77 -13.57 10.33
N GLU A 255 19.81 -13.98 9.48
CA GLU A 255 18.62 -13.15 9.24
C GLU A 255 17.78 -12.99 10.52
N ASP A 256 17.73 -13.98 11.42
CA ASP A 256 16.94 -13.89 12.65
C ASP A 256 17.49 -12.82 13.61
N GLU A 257 18.82 -12.73 13.77
CA GLU A 257 19.47 -11.66 14.54
C GLU A 257 19.20 -10.28 13.95
N ALA A 258 19.37 -10.14 12.63
CA ALA A 258 19.11 -8.90 11.93
C ALA A 258 17.63 -8.46 12.02
N LEU A 259 16.69 -9.42 11.94
CA LEU A 259 15.25 -9.14 12.11
C LEU A 259 14.92 -8.72 13.54
N GLN A 260 15.55 -9.33 14.54
CA GLN A 260 15.41 -8.91 15.93
C GLN A 260 15.97 -7.49 16.12
N TRP A 261 17.13 -7.18 15.55
CA TRP A 261 17.70 -5.84 15.57
C TRP A 261 16.77 -4.78 14.95
N ILE A 262 16.12 -5.08 13.82
CA ILE A 262 15.10 -4.17 13.24
C ILE A 262 13.99 -3.88 14.25
N ARG A 263 13.51 -4.90 14.97
CA ARG A 263 12.49 -4.72 16.02
C ARG A 263 13.00 -3.86 17.16
N ASP A 264 14.26 -4.03 17.56
CA ASP A 264 14.89 -3.26 18.63
C ASP A 264 15.07 -1.78 18.24
N GLN A 265 15.52 -1.51 17.01
CA GLN A 265 15.61 -0.14 16.48
C GLN A 265 14.23 0.53 16.44
N MET A 266 13.21 -0.18 15.98
CA MET A 266 11.83 0.31 16.00
C MET A 266 11.32 0.59 17.41
N ALA A 267 11.69 -0.24 18.40
CA ALA A 267 11.32 -0.05 19.80
C ALA A 267 12.00 1.19 20.40
N ALA A 268 13.24 1.49 19.99
CA ALA A 268 14.03 2.62 20.46
C ALA A 268 13.57 3.99 19.94
N ILE A 269 12.78 4.03 18.85
CA ILE A 269 12.21 5.27 18.33
C ILE A 269 11.39 5.97 19.42
N GLY A 270 11.53 7.29 19.53
CA GLY A 270 10.78 8.13 20.48
C GLY A 270 9.25 8.04 20.31
N PRO A 271 8.47 8.66 21.22
CA PRO A 271 7.01 8.62 21.16
C PRO A 271 6.46 9.12 19.81
N ALA A 272 5.42 8.44 19.31
CA ALA A 272 4.73 8.88 18.09
C ALA A 272 3.97 10.20 18.36
N PRO A 273 3.83 11.09 17.36
CA PRO A 273 3.00 12.28 17.48
C PRO A 273 1.54 11.90 17.78
N GLU A 274 0.86 12.72 18.59
CA GLU A 274 -0.58 12.55 18.81
C GLU A 274 -1.37 12.76 17.52
N THR A 275 -2.35 11.89 17.26
CA THR A 275 -3.20 12.01 16.08
C THR A 275 -4.21 13.15 16.29
N PRO A 276 -4.38 14.07 15.32
CA PRO A 276 -5.31 15.18 15.46
C PRO A 276 -6.79 14.77 15.30
N PHE A 277 -7.06 13.49 15.11
CA PHE A 277 -8.37 12.95 14.77
C PHE A 277 -9.09 12.42 16.02
N ASP A 278 -10.35 12.84 16.18
CA ASP A 278 -11.23 12.36 17.24
C ASP A 278 -11.53 10.86 17.08
N ARG A 279 -11.38 10.08 18.16
CA ARG A 279 -11.65 8.65 18.21
C ARG A 279 -12.41 8.27 19.48
N THR A 280 -13.50 7.53 19.31
CA THR A 280 -14.25 6.87 20.39
C THR A 280 -14.07 5.35 20.35
N SER A 281 -14.75 4.61 21.23
CA SER A 281 -14.85 3.15 21.08
C SER A 281 -15.44 2.78 19.73
N ALA A 282 -14.83 1.80 19.06
CA ALA A 282 -15.36 1.22 17.83
C ALA A 282 -16.60 0.37 18.13
N GLU A 283 -17.51 0.28 17.16
CA GLU A 283 -18.70 -0.58 17.20
C GLU A 283 -18.84 -1.27 15.85
N ALA A 284 -19.25 -2.54 15.84
CA ALA A 284 -19.55 -3.22 14.59
C ALA A 284 -20.72 -2.55 13.84
N PRO A 285 -20.79 -2.64 12.50
CA PRO A 285 -21.98 -2.26 11.77
C PRO A 285 -23.22 -3.03 12.28
N ALA A 286 -24.38 -2.39 12.24
CA ALA A 286 -25.64 -2.97 12.71
C ALA A 286 -26.31 -3.88 11.66
N TYR A 287 -25.70 -4.04 10.49
CA TYR A 287 -26.06 -4.96 9.41
C TYR A 287 -24.84 -5.81 9.07
N ASP A 288 -25.04 -7.04 8.62
CA ASP A 288 -23.96 -7.96 8.30
C ASP A 288 -23.09 -7.42 7.14
N PRO A 289 -21.78 -7.20 7.33
CA PRO A 289 -20.88 -6.78 6.26
C PRO A 289 -20.87 -7.71 5.04
N ASP A 290 -21.14 -9.01 5.21
CA ASP A 290 -21.19 -9.96 4.10
C ASP A 290 -22.38 -9.71 3.15
N GLU A 291 -23.34 -8.89 3.55
CA GLU A 291 -24.42 -8.45 2.67
C GLU A 291 -23.93 -7.52 1.56
N LEU A 292 -22.75 -6.88 1.70
CA LEU A 292 -22.11 -6.09 0.63
C LEU A 292 -21.98 -6.87 -0.67
N LEU A 293 -21.78 -8.20 -0.57
CA LEU A 293 -21.60 -9.09 -1.71
C LEU A 293 -22.81 -9.10 -2.66
N GLY A 294 -24.01 -8.83 -2.15
CA GLY A 294 -25.25 -8.83 -2.94
C GLY A 294 -25.77 -7.44 -3.33
N ILE A 295 -25.07 -6.36 -2.98
CA ILE A 295 -25.54 -4.99 -3.26
C ILE A 295 -25.18 -4.53 -4.67
N LEU A 296 -23.94 -4.77 -5.12
CA LEU A 296 -23.49 -4.24 -6.40
C LEU A 296 -24.12 -4.99 -7.59
N PRO A 297 -24.61 -4.27 -8.62
CA PRO A 297 -25.19 -4.89 -9.80
C PRO A 297 -24.12 -5.56 -10.68
N HIS A 298 -24.56 -6.52 -11.52
CA HIS A 298 -23.69 -7.19 -12.49
C HIS A 298 -23.22 -6.28 -13.64
N SER A 299 -24.07 -5.32 -14.04
CA SER A 299 -23.79 -4.37 -15.12
C SER A 299 -23.47 -2.99 -14.56
N SER A 300 -22.63 -2.24 -15.28
CA SER A 300 -22.31 -0.83 -14.96
C SER A 300 -23.51 0.11 -15.02
N SER A 301 -24.58 -0.30 -15.72
CA SER A 301 -25.86 0.42 -15.79
C SER A 301 -26.84 0.08 -14.68
N GLY A 302 -26.53 -0.93 -13.84
CA GLY A 302 -27.43 -1.35 -12.78
C GLY A 302 -27.53 -0.33 -11.66
N THR A 303 -28.64 -0.38 -10.92
CA THR A 303 -28.91 0.56 -9.82
C THR A 303 -28.70 -0.09 -8.46
N TYR A 304 -28.25 0.71 -7.50
CA TYR A 304 -28.08 0.35 -6.10
C TYR A 304 -28.10 1.63 -5.25
N ASP A 305 -28.51 1.55 -3.99
CA ASP A 305 -28.38 2.67 -3.05
C ASP A 305 -27.03 2.58 -2.33
N VAL A 306 -26.15 3.55 -2.58
CA VAL A 306 -24.83 3.59 -1.92
C VAL A 306 -24.92 3.70 -0.40
N ARG A 307 -26.06 4.15 0.16
CA ARG A 307 -26.28 4.17 1.60
C ARG A 307 -26.28 2.77 2.21
N GLU A 308 -26.74 1.76 1.48
CA GLU A 308 -26.69 0.36 1.92
C GLU A 308 -25.24 -0.14 2.05
N ILE A 309 -24.34 0.37 1.20
CA ILE A 309 -22.90 0.10 1.31
C ILE A 309 -22.33 0.79 2.56
N ILE A 310 -22.58 2.10 2.70
CA ILE A 310 -22.10 2.88 3.85
C ILE A 310 -22.56 2.25 5.17
N ALA A 311 -23.83 1.84 5.26
CA ALA A 311 -24.41 1.25 6.46
C ALA A 311 -23.73 -0.05 6.90
N ARG A 312 -23.10 -0.80 5.98
CA ARG A 312 -22.35 -2.04 6.28
C ARG A 312 -20.85 -1.82 6.52
N MET A 313 -20.38 -0.57 6.37
CA MET A 313 -19.01 -0.18 6.65
C MET A 313 -18.87 0.54 7.99
N VAL A 314 -19.82 1.42 8.33
CA VAL A 314 -19.67 2.37 9.45
C VAL A 314 -20.17 1.84 10.78
N ASP A 315 -19.59 2.35 11.87
CA ASP A 315 -19.87 1.94 13.24
C ASP A 315 -21.36 2.10 13.60
N GLY A 316 -21.99 1.00 14.03
CA GLY A 316 -23.41 0.94 14.38
C GLY A 316 -24.36 1.26 13.20
N SER A 317 -23.85 1.25 11.96
CA SER A 317 -24.59 1.70 10.76
C SER A 317 -25.15 3.12 10.90
N ARG A 318 -24.46 3.99 11.66
CA ARG A 318 -24.91 5.35 11.93
C ARG A 318 -24.28 6.33 10.96
N LEU A 319 -25.11 7.10 10.27
CA LEU A 319 -24.68 8.20 9.43
C LEU A 319 -25.58 9.43 9.60
N GLU A 320 -25.01 10.60 9.32
CA GLU A 320 -25.72 11.87 9.25
C GLU A 320 -25.44 12.48 7.87
N GLU A 321 -26.44 12.45 6.99
CA GLU A 321 -26.29 13.01 5.66
C GLU A 321 -26.25 14.53 5.67
N TYR A 322 -25.24 15.08 5.02
CA TYR A 322 -25.18 16.49 4.69
C TYR A 322 -26.02 16.75 3.43
N LYS A 323 -26.93 17.72 3.48
CA LYS A 323 -27.81 18.12 2.37
C LYS A 323 -28.49 16.91 1.67
N PRO A 324 -29.30 16.09 2.36
CA PRO A 324 -29.90 14.88 1.79
C PRO A 324 -30.86 15.15 0.61
N HIS A 325 -31.41 16.36 0.51
CA HIS A 325 -32.38 16.76 -0.53
C HIS A 325 -31.76 17.54 -1.70
N TYR A 326 -30.46 17.86 -1.68
CA TYR A 326 -29.77 18.63 -2.72
C TYR A 326 -28.64 17.81 -3.34
N GLY A 327 -28.40 17.94 -4.65
CA GLY A 327 -27.30 17.25 -5.35
C GLY A 327 -27.28 15.74 -5.11
N ARG A 328 -28.44 15.07 -5.26
CA ARG A 328 -28.69 13.72 -4.73
C ARG A 328 -27.94 12.58 -5.44
N THR A 329 -27.29 12.85 -6.57
CA THR A 329 -26.42 11.88 -7.25
C THR A 329 -25.08 11.66 -6.55
N ILE A 330 -24.76 12.49 -5.54
CA ILE A 330 -23.67 12.26 -4.59
C ILE A 330 -24.23 12.27 -3.16
N VAL A 331 -23.94 11.21 -2.44
CA VAL A 331 -24.19 11.09 -1.00
C VAL A 331 -22.99 11.66 -0.27
N THR A 332 -23.24 12.59 0.65
CA THR A 332 -22.22 13.11 1.57
C THR A 332 -22.70 12.90 2.98
N ALA A 333 -21.91 12.24 3.84
CA ALA A 333 -22.35 11.91 5.18
C ALA A 333 -21.21 11.96 6.20
N PHE A 334 -21.52 12.38 7.41
CA PHE A 334 -20.66 12.13 8.57
C PHE A 334 -20.98 10.75 9.15
N ALA A 335 -19.95 10.00 9.50
CA ALA A 335 -20.06 8.68 10.12
C ALA A 335 -18.91 8.46 11.13
N ARG A 336 -18.90 7.30 11.79
CA ARG A 336 -17.70 6.79 12.48
C ARG A 336 -17.23 5.48 11.85
N LEU A 337 -15.92 5.27 11.79
CA LEU A 337 -15.31 4.03 11.32
C LEU A 337 -14.14 3.67 12.22
N GLY A 338 -14.22 2.53 12.92
CA GLY A 338 -13.22 2.13 13.90
C GLY A 338 -13.07 3.12 15.06
N GLY A 339 -14.17 3.82 15.38
CA GLY A 339 -14.24 4.90 16.35
C GLY A 339 -13.87 6.29 15.81
N PHE A 340 -13.21 6.40 14.66
CA PHE A 340 -12.80 7.68 14.09
C PHE A 340 -13.97 8.39 13.42
N THR A 341 -14.13 9.70 13.64
CA THR A 341 -15.06 10.50 12.85
C THR A 341 -14.57 10.58 11.41
N VAL A 342 -15.43 10.30 10.42
CA VAL A 342 -15.11 10.33 8.99
C VAL A 342 -16.18 11.09 8.20
N GLY A 343 -15.75 11.75 7.13
CA GLY A 343 -16.60 12.33 6.11
C GLY A 343 -16.61 11.41 4.89
N ILE A 344 -17.78 10.99 4.45
CA ILE A 344 -17.93 10.07 3.31
C ILE A 344 -18.49 10.86 2.13
N VAL A 345 -17.86 10.73 0.97
CA VAL A 345 -18.34 11.24 -0.32
C VAL A 345 -18.51 10.05 -1.26
N ALA A 346 -19.74 9.77 -1.68
CA ALA A 346 -20.07 8.53 -2.36
C ALA A 346 -20.98 8.76 -3.57
N ASN A 347 -20.64 8.16 -4.70
CA ASN A 347 -21.47 8.17 -5.91
C ASN A 347 -22.76 7.37 -5.67
N GLN A 348 -23.92 7.94 -6.04
CA GLN A 348 -25.21 7.25 -5.92
C GLN A 348 -25.52 6.46 -7.20
N GLY A 349 -25.73 5.16 -7.10
CA GLY A 349 -26.09 4.29 -8.22
C GLY A 349 -27.54 4.42 -8.70
N GLN A 350 -28.45 4.94 -7.87
CA GLN A 350 -29.85 5.19 -8.26
C GLN A 350 -30.04 6.50 -9.03
N ALA A 351 -30.96 6.50 -9.99
CA ALA A 351 -31.48 7.74 -10.57
C ALA A 351 -32.24 8.55 -9.52
N VAL A 352 -32.09 9.87 -9.56
CA VAL A 352 -32.70 10.78 -8.60
C VAL A 352 -33.60 11.79 -9.30
N LYS A 353 -34.68 12.18 -8.61
CA LYS A 353 -35.56 13.26 -9.05
C LYS A 353 -35.11 14.56 -8.38
N LYS A 354 -34.72 15.52 -9.22
CA LYS A 354 -34.37 16.88 -8.81
C LYS A 354 -35.59 17.77 -8.90
N GLU A 355 -35.90 18.45 -7.81
CA GLU A 355 -36.90 19.50 -7.79
C GLU A 355 -36.41 20.70 -8.61
N MET A 356 -37.28 21.19 -9.50
CA MET A 356 -37.01 22.34 -10.33
C MET A 356 -37.65 23.58 -9.70
N PRO A 357 -36.97 24.74 -9.70
CA PRO A 357 -37.60 25.97 -9.25
C PRO A 357 -38.83 26.27 -10.11
N PRO A 358 -39.79 27.09 -9.64
CA PRO A 358 -40.88 27.56 -10.49
C PRO A 358 -40.35 28.25 -11.75
N ASP A 359 -41.14 28.23 -12.83
CA ASP A 359 -40.78 28.98 -14.03
C ASP A 359 -40.85 30.50 -13.81
N HIS A 360 -40.54 31.29 -14.85
CA HIS A 360 -40.56 32.75 -14.77
C HIS A 360 -41.96 33.35 -14.46
N LEU A 361 -43.03 32.55 -14.53
CA LEU A 361 -44.40 32.92 -14.16
C LEU A 361 -44.81 32.35 -12.79
N GLY A 362 -43.88 31.74 -12.05
CA GLY A 362 -44.15 31.14 -10.75
C GLY A 362 -44.87 29.78 -10.81
N ARG A 363 -44.96 29.15 -11.99
CA ARG A 363 -45.66 27.87 -12.14
C ARG A 363 -44.74 26.69 -11.75
N PRO A 364 -45.27 25.65 -11.07
CA PRO A 364 -44.49 24.45 -10.76
C PRO A 364 -43.96 23.78 -12.03
N GLN A 365 -42.72 23.28 -11.97
CA GLN A 365 -42.10 22.53 -13.05
C GLN A 365 -41.99 21.04 -12.68
N PRO A 366 -42.11 20.11 -13.65
CA PRO A 366 -41.88 18.70 -13.39
C PRO A 366 -40.43 18.47 -12.93
N PRO A 367 -40.18 17.48 -12.06
CA PRO A 367 -38.84 17.20 -11.59
C PRO A 367 -37.95 16.71 -12.74
N GLN A 368 -36.69 17.15 -12.74
CA GLN A 368 -35.68 16.66 -13.66
C GLN A 368 -35.15 15.31 -13.18
N ILE A 369 -35.09 14.30 -14.06
CA ILE A 369 -34.44 13.03 -13.75
C ILE A 369 -32.94 13.17 -13.98
N GLN A 370 -32.16 12.89 -12.94
CA GLN A 370 -30.71 12.82 -12.99
C GLN A 370 -30.29 11.34 -12.87
N MET A 371 -29.37 10.91 -13.75
CA MET A 371 -28.90 9.54 -13.78
C MET A 371 -27.98 9.23 -12.60
N GLY A 372 -28.05 8.01 -12.08
CA GLY A 372 -27.09 7.51 -11.08
C GLY A 372 -25.68 7.45 -11.65
N ASN A 373 -24.67 7.50 -10.79
CA ASN A 373 -23.24 7.52 -11.10
C ASN A 373 -22.78 8.72 -11.97
N VAL A 374 -23.66 9.71 -12.20
CA VAL A 374 -23.33 10.94 -12.95
C VAL A 374 -23.19 12.13 -12.00
N ILE A 375 -22.12 12.89 -12.18
CA ILE A 375 -21.85 14.11 -11.40
C ILE A 375 -22.49 15.31 -12.12
N TYR A 376 -23.52 15.89 -11.50
CA TYR A 376 -24.17 17.13 -11.94
C TYR A 376 -23.64 18.34 -11.14
N SER A 377 -23.83 19.55 -11.66
CA SER A 377 -23.32 20.79 -11.04
C SER A 377 -23.74 20.99 -9.58
N ASP A 378 -24.97 20.62 -9.22
CA ASP A 378 -25.47 20.68 -7.84
C ASP A 378 -24.80 19.64 -6.92
N SER A 379 -24.62 18.41 -7.40
CA SER A 379 -23.89 17.36 -6.66
C SER A 379 -22.41 17.71 -6.47
N ALA A 380 -21.77 18.32 -7.48
CA ALA A 380 -20.40 18.83 -7.36
C ALA A 380 -20.31 19.97 -6.34
N ASN A 381 -21.20 20.96 -6.40
CA ASN A 381 -21.26 22.05 -5.41
C ASN A 381 -21.48 21.53 -3.98
N LYS A 382 -22.33 20.51 -3.82
CA LYS A 382 -22.56 19.84 -2.54
C LYS A 382 -21.27 19.17 -2.03
N ALA A 383 -20.63 18.35 -2.86
CA ALA A 383 -19.42 17.61 -2.49
C ALA A 383 -18.27 18.56 -2.12
N THR A 384 -18.03 19.60 -2.91
CA THR A 384 -16.98 20.61 -2.64
C THR A 384 -17.19 21.29 -1.29
N HIS A 385 -18.42 21.73 -0.99
CA HIS A 385 -18.70 22.36 0.30
C HIS A 385 -18.55 21.36 1.46
N PHE A 386 -18.97 20.11 1.28
CA PHE A 386 -18.77 19.08 2.31
C PHE A 386 -17.29 18.78 2.58
N ILE A 387 -16.46 18.73 1.54
CA ILE A 387 -15.00 18.57 1.65
C ILE A 387 -14.40 19.74 2.42
N MET A 388 -14.78 20.98 2.10
CA MET A 388 -14.34 22.18 2.84
C MET A 388 -14.69 22.08 4.32
N LEU A 389 -15.90 21.64 4.64
CA LEU A 389 -16.36 21.46 6.01
C LEU A 389 -15.57 20.37 6.76
N CYS A 390 -15.24 19.27 6.09
CA CYS A 390 -14.40 18.21 6.66
C CYS A 390 -12.98 18.73 6.92
N ASN A 391 -12.39 19.48 5.99
CA ASN A 391 -11.07 20.09 6.15
C ASN A 391 -11.02 21.07 7.33
N GLU A 392 -12.01 21.95 7.46
CA GLU A 392 -12.13 22.89 8.58
C GLU A 392 -12.20 22.16 9.92
N ARG A 393 -12.94 21.06 9.98
CA ARG A 393 -13.13 20.24 11.19
C ARG A 393 -12.06 19.18 11.40
N ARG A 394 -11.05 19.10 10.53
CA ARG A 394 -10.02 18.04 10.52
C ARG A 394 -10.61 16.63 10.53
N ILE A 395 -11.63 16.40 9.72
CA ILE A 395 -12.28 15.10 9.56
C ILE A 395 -11.70 14.40 8.32
N PRO A 396 -11.11 13.20 8.46
CA PRO A 396 -10.67 12.39 7.32
C PRO A 396 -11.79 12.11 6.33
N LEU A 397 -11.45 12.12 5.04
CA LEU A 397 -12.38 11.85 3.95
C LEU A 397 -12.23 10.42 3.43
N ILE A 398 -13.36 9.76 3.20
CA ILE A 398 -13.46 8.49 2.50
C ILE A 398 -14.28 8.72 1.23
N PHE A 399 -13.71 8.37 0.08
CA PHE A 399 -14.40 8.41 -1.20
C PHE A 399 -14.83 7.01 -1.61
N LEU A 400 -16.11 6.85 -1.97
CA LEU A 400 -16.66 5.63 -2.56
C LEU A 400 -17.05 5.95 -4.01
N HIS A 401 -16.23 5.48 -4.96
CA HIS A 401 -16.35 5.80 -6.37
C HIS A 401 -17.20 4.80 -7.14
#